data_AF-A0A7J8SUG0-F1
#
_entry.id   AF-A0A7J8SUG0-F1
#
_cell.length_a   1.000
_cell.length_b   1.000
_cell.length_c   1.000
_cell.angle_alpha   90.00
_cell.angle_beta   90.00
_cell.angle_gamma   90.00
#
_symmetry.space_group_name_H-M   'P 1'
#
loop_
_entity.id
_entity.type
_entity.pdbx_description
1 polymer ?
#
loop_
_entity_poly.entity_id
_entity_poly.type
_entity_poly.pdbx_seq_one_letter_code
_entity_poly.pdbx_strand_id
1 'polypeptide(L)'
;MTMLMTEEDRPNAVVSIVGMGGIGKTTLARKVYNHVEVRHHFDCLAWVYISQQCKPREVVLSVLMEVLSPSKDERELIQKLDENELWKSLFDALKEKRYLVVLDDIWRSEDWDILKPALPRGRKGSKILFTTRNRNVALHADPCNTPVELSPLTDDESWILLSRRAFPLNKTAIIVLGSLLARKQSLDDWETVHRNFFHGHLKGLQQLDHQYGAVNRILVLSYNDMPYHLKPCFLYLAHYPEDWEISKKELIRLWIAEGFISPLSGSEEILMEDVGEQFLEELIDRSLVQVW
;
A
#
# COMPACT_ATOMS: atom_id res chain seq x y z
N MET A 1 -4.14 -9.28 -16.16
CA MET A 1 -5.42 -9.21 -16.90
C MET A 1 -5.36 -10.02 -18.18
N THR A 2 -4.37 -9.81 -19.04
CA THR A 2 -4.17 -10.55 -20.30
C THR A 2 -4.35 -12.07 -20.18
N MET A 3 -3.74 -12.71 -19.16
CA MET A 3 -3.84 -14.17 -18.97
C MET A 3 -5.26 -14.68 -18.63
N LEU A 4 -6.11 -13.86 -18.00
CA LEU A 4 -7.50 -14.26 -17.69
C LEU A 4 -8.45 -14.03 -18.86
N MET A 5 -8.09 -13.15 -19.79
CA MET A 5 -8.95 -12.74 -20.90
C MET A 5 -8.62 -13.49 -22.20
N THR A 6 -7.65 -14.42 -22.18
CA THR A 6 -7.35 -15.27 -23.32
C THR A 6 -8.47 -16.27 -23.57
N GLU A 7 -8.97 -16.35 -24.79
CA GLU A 7 -9.90 -17.40 -25.21
C GLU A 7 -9.17 -18.71 -25.53
N GLU A 8 -8.44 -19.26 -24.55
CA GLU A 8 -7.88 -20.60 -24.69
C GLU A 8 -9.01 -21.64 -24.67
N ASP A 9 -8.93 -22.60 -25.58
CA ASP A 9 -9.88 -23.70 -25.65
C ASP A 9 -9.28 -24.97 -25.04
N ARG A 10 -8.95 -24.95 -23.75
CA ARG A 10 -8.33 -26.08 -23.04
C ARG A 10 -9.06 -26.42 -21.74
N PRO A 11 -9.17 -27.71 -21.38
CA PRO A 11 -9.78 -28.12 -20.11
C PRO A 11 -8.95 -27.61 -18.94
N ASN A 12 -9.61 -27.10 -17.89
CA ASN A 12 -8.99 -26.63 -16.65
C ASN A 12 -7.88 -25.60 -16.87
N ALA A 13 -8.17 -24.50 -17.59
CA ALA A 13 -7.22 -23.41 -17.76
C ALA A 13 -7.00 -22.69 -16.41
N VAL A 14 -5.98 -23.11 -15.67
CA VAL A 14 -5.64 -22.55 -14.37
C VAL A 14 -4.62 -21.43 -14.57
N VAL A 15 -4.88 -20.28 -13.94
CA VAL A 15 -3.91 -19.21 -13.76
C VAL A 15 -3.54 -19.20 -12.28
N SER A 16 -2.26 -19.30 -11.95
CA SER A 16 -1.82 -19.36 -10.57
C SER A 16 -0.96 -18.17 -10.20
N ILE A 17 -1.20 -17.60 -9.02
CA ILE A 17 -0.37 -16.57 -8.39
C ILE A 17 0.37 -17.22 -7.22
N VAL A 18 1.70 -17.20 -7.26
CA VAL A 18 2.59 -17.88 -6.31
C VAL A 18 3.45 -16.87 -5.58
N GLY A 19 3.79 -17.15 -4.32
CA GLY A 19 4.65 -16.30 -3.51
C GLY A 19 4.48 -16.53 -2.01
N MET A 20 5.40 -15.98 -1.22
CA MET A 20 5.42 -16.16 0.25
C MET A 20 4.14 -15.66 0.95
N GLY A 21 3.96 -16.05 2.22
CA GLY A 21 2.87 -15.51 3.04
C GLY A 21 2.97 -13.97 3.17
N GLY A 22 1.84 -13.27 3.16
CA GLY A 22 1.81 -11.81 3.32
C GLY A 22 2.23 -10.98 2.09
N ILE A 23 2.77 -11.60 1.03
CA ILE A 23 3.31 -10.89 -0.14
C ILE A 23 2.25 -10.21 -1.05
N GLY A 24 0.96 -10.40 -0.76
CA GLY A 24 -0.13 -9.73 -1.48
C GLY A 24 -0.80 -10.53 -2.61
N LYS A 25 -0.62 -11.85 -2.69
CA LYS A 25 -1.28 -12.72 -3.69
C LYS A 25 -2.79 -12.53 -3.75
N THR A 26 -3.46 -12.67 -2.61
CA THR A 26 -4.91 -12.48 -2.44
C THR A 26 -5.33 -11.05 -2.82
N THR A 27 -4.51 -10.05 -2.50
CA THR A 27 -4.76 -8.65 -2.88
C THR A 27 -4.73 -8.46 -4.38
N LEU A 28 -3.73 -9.04 -5.07
CA LEU A 28 -3.64 -8.97 -6.53
C LEU A 28 -4.81 -9.71 -7.19
N ALA A 29 -5.08 -10.95 -6.77
CA ALA A 29 -6.23 -11.72 -7.25
C ALA A 29 -7.53 -10.93 -7.08
N ARG A 30 -7.73 -10.26 -5.93
CA ARG A 30 -8.94 -9.50 -5.62
C ARG A 30 -9.07 -8.27 -6.50
N LYS A 31 -7.96 -7.58 -6.76
CA LYS A 31 -7.94 -6.42 -7.68
C LYS A 31 -8.35 -6.83 -9.10
N VAL A 32 -7.90 -8.01 -9.55
CA VAL A 32 -8.24 -8.53 -10.87
C VAL A 32 -9.70 -9.03 -10.93
N TYR A 33 -10.15 -9.79 -9.94
CA TYR A 33 -11.53 -10.30 -9.84
C TYR A 33 -12.58 -9.18 -9.80
N ASN A 34 -12.26 -8.05 -9.18
CA ASN A 34 -13.14 -6.89 -9.12
C ASN A 34 -12.98 -5.92 -10.31
N HIS A 35 -12.08 -6.22 -11.26
CA HIS A 35 -11.90 -5.35 -12.42
C HIS A 35 -13.14 -5.38 -13.32
N VAL A 36 -13.57 -4.20 -13.79
CA VAL A 36 -14.81 -4.05 -14.55
C VAL A 36 -14.85 -4.96 -15.78
N GLU A 37 -13.77 -4.98 -16.57
CA GLU A 37 -13.70 -5.81 -17.78
C GLU A 37 -13.73 -7.31 -17.47
N VAL A 38 -13.10 -7.73 -16.37
CA VAL A 38 -13.13 -9.13 -15.92
C VAL A 38 -14.56 -9.51 -15.55
N ARG A 39 -15.25 -8.69 -14.76
CA ARG A 39 -16.63 -8.98 -14.35
C ARG A 39 -17.62 -9.04 -15.51
N HIS A 40 -17.41 -8.25 -16.57
CA HIS A 40 -18.26 -8.27 -17.77
C HIS A 40 -17.91 -9.41 -18.73
N HIS A 41 -16.71 -9.99 -18.64
CA HIS A 41 -16.27 -11.03 -19.56
C HIS A 41 -16.83 -12.42 -19.24
N PHE A 42 -17.09 -12.71 -17.96
CA PHE A 42 -17.54 -14.01 -17.47
C PHE A 42 -19.05 -14.01 -17.17
N ASP A 43 -19.73 -15.09 -17.54
CA ASP A 43 -21.16 -15.31 -17.29
C ASP A 43 -21.46 -15.51 -15.80
N CYS A 44 -20.49 -16.07 -15.05
CA CYS A 44 -20.56 -16.20 -13.61
C CYS A 44 -19.16 -16.15 -12.98
N LEU A 45 -19.12 -15.71 -11.73
CA LEU A 45 -17.91 -15.56 -10.95
C LEU A 45 -18.13 -16.17 -9.55
N ALA A 46 -17.10 -16.82 -9.02
CA ALA A 46 -17.08 -17.26 -7.64
C ALA A 46 -15.69 -17.07 -7.02
N TRP A 47 -15.65 -16.77 -5.73
CA TRP A 47 -14.43 -16.68 -4.94
C TRP A 47 -14.59 -17.46 -3.65
N VAL A 48 -13.73 -18.46 -3.44
CA VAL A 48 -13.71 -19.24 -2.20
C VAL A 48 -12.30 -19.31 -1.62
N TYR A 49 -12.23 -19.26 -0.29
CA TYR A 49 -10.99 -19.43 0.46
C TYR A 49 -10.83 -20.90 0.88
N ILE A 50 -9.62 -21.44 0.72
CA ILE A 50 -9.28 -22.82 1.06
C ILE A 50 -8.50 -22.83 2.39
N SER A 51 -9.12 -23.40 3.42
CA SER A 51 -8.47 -23.63 4.70
C SER A 51 -7.38 -24.71 4.59
N GLN A 52 -6.37 -24.64 5.47
CA GLN A 52 -5.34 -25.69 5.60
C GLN A 52 -5.91 -27.11 5.76
N GLN A 53 -7.00 -27.22 6.53
CA GLN A 53 -7.82 -28.40 6.58
C GLN A 53 -8.93 -28.20 5.55
N CYS A 54 -8.68 -28.61 4.31
CA CYS A 54 -9.66 -28.48 3.24
C CYS A 54 -10.89 -29.33 3.58
N LYS A 55 -12.07 -28.71 3.47
CA LYS A 55 -13.35 -29.40 3.57
C LYS A 55 -14.05 -29.31 2.22
N PRO A 56 -13.88 -30.32 1.34
CA PRO A 56 -14.29 -30.22 -0.06
C PRO A 56 -15.77 -29.88 -0.24
N ARG A 57 -16.64 -30.49 0.59
CA ARG A 57 -18.08 -30.21 0.57
C ARG A 57 -18.40 -28.73 0.83
N GLU A 58 -17.76 -28.12 1.83
CA GLU A 58 -17.98 -26.70 2.15
C GLU A 58 -17.52 -25.80 0.99
N VAL A 59 -16.37 -26.13 0.37
CA VAL A 59 -15.83 -25.39 -0.77
C VAL A 59 -16.76 -25.47 -1.99
N VAL A 60 -17.17 -26.67 -2.39
CA VAL A 60 -18.07 -26.89 -3.55
C VAL A 60 -19.42 -26.20 -3.30
N LEU A 61 -19.94 -26.29 -2.08
CA LEU A 61 -21.17 -25.60 -1.68
C LEU A 61 -21.03 -24.08 -1.81
N SER A 62 -19.94 -23.49 -1.31
CA SER A 62 -19.70 -22.05 -1.42
C SER A 62 -19.63 -21.58 -2.87
N VAL A 63 -18.90 -22.30 -3.73
CA VAL A 63 -18.83 -21.98 -5.17
C VAL A 63 -20.21 -22.05 -5.82
N LEU A 64 -20.98 -23.12 -5.54
CA LEU A 64 -22.31 -23.29 -6.09
C LEU A 64 -23.26 -22.16 -5.69
N MET A 65 -23.20 -21.72 -4.42
CA MET A 65 -24.00 -20.61 -3.91
C MET A 65 -23.70 -19.29 -4.61
N GLU A 66 -22.43 -19.01 -4.91
CA GLU A 66 -22.04 -17.80 -5.64
C GLU A 66 -22.46 -17.86 -7.12
N VAL A 67 -22.26 -19.01 -7.76
CA VAL A 67 -22.57 -19.21 -9.19
C VAL A 67 -24.07 -19.17 -9.48
N LEU A 68 -24.90 -19.76 -8.60
CA LEU A 68 -26.34 -19.80 -8.78
C LEU A 68 -27.04 -18.56 -8.21
N SER A 69 -26.45 -17.91 -7.21
CA SER A 69 -27.11 -16.85 -6.43
C SER A 69 -28.55 -17.21 -6.01
N PRO A 70 -28.77 -18.38 -5.38
CA PRO A 70 -30.10 -18.93 -5.15
C PRO A 70 -30.90 -18.15 -4.11
N SER A 71 -32.23 -18.23 -4.22
CA SER A 71 -33.22 -17.76 -3.24
C SER A 71 -33.10 -18.50 -1.90
N LYS A 72 -33.80 -18.03 -0.85
CA LYS A 72 -33.75 -18.67 0.48
C LYS A 72 -34.18 -20.12 0.46
N ASP A 73 -35.28 -20.43 -0.24
CA ASP A 73 -35.84 -21.79 -0.29
C ASP A 73 -34.91 -22.74 -1.06
N GLU A 74 -34.32 -22.27 -2.16
CA GLU A 74 -33.34 -23.03 -2.94
C GLU A 74 -32.06 -23.30 -2.14
N ARG A 75 -31.61 -22.36 -1.31
CA ARG A 75 -30.43 -22.56 -0.43
C ARG A 75 -30.64 -23.73 0.53
N GLU A 76 -31.82 -23.84 1.13
CA GLU A 76 -32.14 -24.94 2.05
C GLU A 76 -32.15 -26.30 1.36
N LEU A 77 -32.62 -26.35 0.11
CA LEU A 77 -32.58 -27.56 -0.71
C LEU A 77 -31.14 -27.95 -1.04
N ILE A 78 -30.33 -26.98 -1.49
CA ILE A 78 -28.93 -27.23 -1.87
C ILE A 78 -28.10 -27.70 -0.67
N GLN A 79 -28.33 -27.17 0.53
CA GLN A 79 -27.63 -27.60 1.74
C GLN A 79 -27.91 -29.07 2.12
N LYS A 80 -29.07 -29.60 1.73
CA LYS A 80 -29.50 -30.97 2.00
C LYS A 80 -29.02 -31.99 0.97
N LEU A 81 -28.50 -31.55 -0.17
CA LEU A 81 -27.97 -32.44 -1.21
C LEU A 81 -26.85 -33.31 -0.65
N ASP A 82 -26.78 -34.57 -1.07
CA ASP A 82 -25.62 -35.41 -0.76
C ASP A 82 -24.35 -34.91 -1.49
N GLU A 83 -23.20 -35.53 -1.24
CA GLU A 83 -21.95 -35.11 -1.88
C GLU A 83 -21.96 -35.32 -3.40
N ASN A 84 -22.48 -36.44 -3.89
CA ASN A 84 -22.47 -36.72 -5.33
C ASN A 84 -23.42 -35.76 -6.08
N GLU A 85 -24.59 -35.52 -5.50
CA GLU A 85 -25.55 -34.55 -6.01
C GLU A 85 -24.96 -33.14 -6.03
N LEU A 86 -24.29 -32.72 -4.95
CA LEU A 86 -23.68 -31.40 -4.84
C LEU A 86 -22.59 -31.18 -5.90
N TRP A 87 -21.69 -32.15 -6.10
CA TRP A 87 -20.64 -32.07 -7.13
C TRP A 87 -21.25 -32.00 -8.53
N LYS A 88 -22.26 -32.83 -8.80
CA LYS A 88 -22.96 -32.83 -10.08
C LYS A 88 -23.68 -31.51 -10.32
N SER A 89 -24.34 -30.94 -9.31
CA SER A 89 -25.02 -29.65 -9.42
C SER A 89 -24.04 -28.52 -9.75
N LEU A 90 -22.85 -28.47 -9.11
CA LEU A 90 -21.83 -27.49 -9.47
C LEU A 90 -21.31 -27.70 -10.89
N PHE A 91 -21.02 -28.95 -11.26
CA PHE A 91 -20.57 -29.27 -12.60
C PHE A 91 -21.60 -28.81 -13.66
N ASP A 92 -22.87 -29.16 -13.46
CA ASP A 92 -23.95 -28.80 -14.37
C ASP A 92 -24.20 -27.29 -14.44
N ALA A 93 -24.00 -26.56 -13.33
CA ALA A 93 -24.12 -25.10 -13.29
C ALA A 93 -23.01 -24.38 -14.07
N LEU A 94 -21.82 -24.99 -14.20
CA LEU A 94 -20.64 -24.40 -14.82
C LEU A 94 -20.43 -24.83 -16.28
N LYS A 95 -20.86 -26.04 -16.68
CA LYS A 95 -20.48 -26.64 -17.98
C LYS A 95 -20.92 -25.83 -19.20
N GLU A 96 -22.03 -25.10 -19.10
CA GLU A 96 -22.58 -24.26 -20.18
C GLU A 96 -22.27 -22.77 -20.01
N LYS A 97 -21.38 -22.39 -19.09
CA LYS A 97 -21.03 -20.98 -18.81
C LYS A 97 -19.56 -20.71 -19.05
N ARG A 98 -19.23 -19.47 -19.39
CA ARG A 98 -17.87 -18.93 -19.28
C ARG A 98 -17.68 -18.44 -17.86
N TYR A 99 -17.01 -19.23 -17.03
CA TYR A 99 -16.90 -18.95 -15.59
C TYR A 99 -15.51 -18.49 -15.19
N LEU A 100 -15.44 -17.73 -14.09
CA LEU A 100 -14.21 -17.48 -13.33
C LEU A 100 -14.38 -17.95 -11.89
N VAL A 101 -13.67 -19.01 -11.50
CA VAL A 101 -13.65 -19.49 -10.10
C VAL A 101 -12.28 -19.19 -9.49
N VAL A 102 -12.26 -18.45 -8.38
CA VAL A 102 -11.05 -18.16 -7.62
C VAL A 102 -10.97 -19.11 -6.42
N LEU A 103 -9.91 -19.91 -6.34
CA LEU A 103 -9.57 -20.74 -5.19
C LEU A 103 -8.37 -20.09 -4.47
N ASP A 104 -8.64 -19.40 -3.37
CA ASP A 104 -7.66 -18.60 -2.64
C ASP A 104 -6.97 -19.42 -1.53
N ASP A 105 -5.64 -19.37 -1.50
CA ASP A 105 -4.73 -20.01 -0.54
C ASP A 105 -4.77 -21.55 -0.55
N ILE A 106 -4.63 -22.18 -1.73
CA ILE A 106 -4.50 -23.65 -1.82
C ILE A 106 -3.16 -24.10 -1.21
N TRP A 107 -3.22 -25.10 -0.34
CA TRP A 107 -2.06 -25.60 0.41
C TRP A 107 -1.40 -26.81 -0.24
N ARG A 108 -2.19 -27.77 -0.73
CA ARG A 108 -1.70 -29.06 -1.21
C ARG A 108 -2.26 -29.43 -2.58
N SER A 109 -1.54 -30.28 -3.30
CA SER A 109 -1.97 -30.77 -4.62
C SER A 109 -3.21 -31.67 -4.50
N GLU A 110 -3.32 -32.41 -3.39
CA GLU A 110 -4.46 -33.29 -3.12
C GLU A 110 -5.76 -32.50 -2.94
N ASP A 111 -5.70 -31.29 -2.35
CA ASP A 111 -6.87 -30.42 -2.21
C ASP A 111 -7.43 -30.05 -3.59
N TRP A 112 -6.54 -29.79 -4.55
CA TRP A 112 -6.94 -29.54 -5.94
C TRP A 112 -7.52 -30.78 -6.60
N ASP A 113 -6.87 -31.94 -6.45
CA ASP A 113 -7.31 -33.19 -7.07
C ASP A 113 -8.72 -33.60 -6.63
N ILE A 114 -9.10 -33.31 -5.38
CA ILE A 114 -10.45 -33.59 -4.85
C ILE A 114 -11.51 -32.62 -5.41
N LEU A 115 -11.15 -31.35 -5.63
CA LEU A 115 -12.08 -30.31 -6.10
C LEU A 115 -12.26 -30.30 -7.62
N LYS A 116 -11.19 -30.65 -8.36
CA LYS A 116 -11.12 -30.64 -9.83
C LYS A 116 -12.31 -31.34 -10.52
N PRO A 117 -12.84 -32.50 -10.07
CA PRO A 117 -13.98 -33.16 -10.71
C PRO A 117 -15.26 -32.33 -10.76
N ALA A 118 -15.44 -31.35 -9.84
CA ALA A 118 -16.61 -30.48 -9.83
C ALA A 118 -16.51 -29.31 -10.83
N LEU A 119 -15.32 -29.09 -11.41
CA LEU A 119 -15.01 -27.93 -12.26
C LEU A 119 -14.85 -28.39 -13.72
N PRO A 120 -15.90 -28.28 -14.56
CA PRO A 120 -15.86 -28.71 -15.96
C PRO A 120 -15.01 -27.76 -16.81
N ARG A 121 -14.72 -28.13 -18.06
CA ARG A 121 -14.12 -27.20 -19.04
C ARG A 121 -14.91 -25.89 -19.20
N GLY A 122 -16.24 -25.95 -19.14
CA GLY A 122 -17.11 -24.79 -19.40
C GLY A 122 -17.05 -24.33 -20.86
N ARG A 123 -17.56 -23.12 -21.13
CA ARG A 123 -17.39 -22.45 -22.44
C ARG A 123 -15.95 -21.98 -22.64
N LYS A 124 -15.58 -21.77 -23.91
CA LYS A 124 -14.28 -21.21 -24.30
C LYS A 124 -13.98 -19.92 -23.53
N GLY A 125 -12.79 -19.86 -22.93
CA GLY A 125 -12.36 -18.75 -22.08
C GLY A 125 -12.69 -18.90 -20.59
N SER A 126 -13.34 -19.97 -20.13
CA SER A 126 -13.46 -20.26 -18.69
C SER A 126 -12.09 -20.37 -18.03
N LYS A 127 -11.96 -19.81 -16.83
CA LYS A 127 -10.69 -19.76 -16.11
C LYS A 127 -10.87 -20.12 -14.64
N ILE A 128 -9.81 -20.71 -14.08
CA ILE A 128 -9.70 -20.95 -12.65
C ILE A 128 -8.48 -20.17 -12.16
N LEU A 129 -8.64 -19.33 -11.14
CA LEU A 129 -7.56 -18.52 -10.59
C LEU A 129 -7.15 -19.04 -9.22
N PHE A 130 -5.88 -19.39 -9.06
CA PHE A 130 -5.32 -19.84 -7.79
C PHE A 130 -4.46 -18.78 -7.15
N THR A 131 -4.48 -18.75 -5.82
CA THR A 131 -3.36 -18.23 -5.05
C THR A 131 -2.78 -19.38 -4.21
N THR A 132 -1.46 -19.50 -4.17
CA THR A 132 -0.79 -20.51 -3.35
C THR A 132 0.59 -20.04 -2.94
N ARG A 133 1.13 -20.62 -1.86
CA ARG A 133 2.53 -20.43 -1.46
C ARG A 133 3.47 -21.44 -2.11
N ASN A 134 2.93 -22.52 -2.68
CA ASN A 134 3.69 -23.65 -3.17
C ASN A 134 3.66 -23.70 -4.70
N ARG A 135 4.82 -23.43 -5.33
CA ARG A 135 4.97 -23.48 -6.79
C ARG A 135 4.59 -24.84 -7.36
N ASN A 136 4.87 -25.94 -6.64
CA ASN A 136 4.56 -27.29 -7.12
C ASN A 136 3.04 -27.54 -7.21
N VAL A 137 2.24 -26.93 -6.33
CA VAL A 137 0.78 -27.01 -6.42
C VAL A 137 0.27 -26.34 -7.70
N ALA A 138 0.83 -25.17 -8.04
CA ALA A 138 0.48 -24.47 -9.28
C ALA A 138 0.85 -25.27 -10.54
N LEU A 139 2.06 -25.85 -10.56
CA LEU A 139 2.52 -26.68 -11.68
C LEU A 139 1.76 -28.01 -11.78
N HIS A 140 1.37 -28.60 -10.65
CA HIS A 140 0.52 -29.79 -10.61
C HIS A 140 -0.87 -29.51 -11.17
N ALA A 141 -1.42 -28.34 -10.84
CA ALA A 141 -2.73 -27.94 -11.31
C ALA A 141 -2.80 -27.74 -12.82
N ASP A 142 -1.74 -27.15 -13.38
CA ASP A 142 -1.62 -26.87 -14.80
C ASP A 142 -0.17 -26.86 -15.27
N PRO A 143 0.36 -28.03 -15.70
CA PRO A 143 1.76 -28.16 -16.12
C PRO A 143 2.11 -27.34 -17.36
N CYS A 144 1.10 -26.92 -18.14
CA CYS A 144 1.28 -26.18 -19.39
C CYS A 144 1.35 -24.67 -19.17
N ASN A 145 1.08 -24.17 -17.96
CA ASN A 145 1.06 -22.75 -17.66
C ASN A 145 2.15 -22.37 -16.65
N THR A 146 2.83 -21.24 -16.88
CA THR A 146 3.82 -20.74 -15.94
C THR A 146 3.13 -19.89 -14.86
N PRO A 147 3.29 -20.20 -13.56
CA PRO A 147 2.68 -19.41 -12.50
C PRO A 147 3.23 -17.98 -12.45
N VAL A 148 2.38 -17.03 -12.08
CA VAL A 148 2.77 -15.64 -11.81
C VAL A 148 3.40 -15.58 -10.43
N GLU A 149 4.73 -15.45 -10.37
CA GLU A 149 5.45 -15.32 -9.11
C GLU A 149 5.51 -13.86 -8.66
N LEU A 150 5.09 -13.61 -7.41
CA LEU A 150 5.24 -12.32 -6.78
C LEU A 150 6.59 -12.23 -6.07
N SER A 151 7.32 -11.18 -6.37
CA SER A 151 8.50 -10.75 -5.63
C SER A 151 8.12 -9.80 -4.50
N PRO A 152 8.97 -9.66 -3.46
CA PRO A 152 8.88 -8.54 -2.54
C PRO A 152 8.91 -7.21 -3.31
N LEU A 153 8.28 -6.19 -2.74
CA LEU A 153 8.37 -4.83 -3.26
C LEU A 153 9.81 -4.33 -3.14
N THR A 154 10.26 -3.56 -4.11
CA THR A 154 11.50 -2.78 -4.00
C THR A 154 11.40 -1.72 -2.91
N ASP A 155 12.53 -1.13 -2.49
CA ASP A 155 12.53 -0.05 -1.49
C ASP A 155 11.67 1.14 -1.94
N ASP A 156 11.74 1.51 -3.21
CA ASP A 156 10.94 2.59 -3.80
C ASP A 156 9.44 2.25 -3.81
N GLU A 157 9.06 1.03 -4.24
CA GLU A 157 7.66 0.60 -4.24
C GLU A 157 7.10 0.47 -2.81
N SER A 158 7.91 -0.03 -1.88
CA SER A 158 7.58 -0.13 -0.47
C SER A 158 7.34 1.26 0.13
N TRP A 159 8.21 2.21 -0.20
CA TRP A 159 8.07 3.60 0.21
C TRP A 159 6.79 4.23 -0.35
N ILE A 160 6.54 4.09 -1.65
CA ILE A 160 5.31 4.59 -2.30
C ILE A 160 4.06 4.00 -1.65
N LEU A 161 4.07 2.70 -1.35
CA LEU A 161 2.94 2.04 -0.68
C LEU A 161 2.74 2.57 0.74
N LEU A 162 3.83 2.73 1.50
CA LEU A 162 3.81 3.29 2.85
C LEU A 162 3.26 4.72 2.84
N SER A 163 3.78 5.59 1.97
CA SER A 163 3.27 6.95 1.82
C SER A 163 1.77 6.91 1.52
N ARG A 164 1.33 6.20 0.48
CA ARG A 164 -0.10 6.14 0.13
C ARG A 164 -1.02 5.65 1.25
N ARG A 165 -0.53 4.79 2.16
CA ARG A 165 -1.33 4.18 3.23
C ARG A 165 -1.26 4.92 4.56
N ALA A 166 -0.08 5.34 4.97
CA ALA A 166 0.16 5.95 6.28
C ALA A 166 0.15 7.48 6.21
N PHE A 167 0.64 8.07 5.11
CA PHE A 167 0.83 9.51 4.99
C PHE A 167 0.68 9.96 3.53
N PRO A 168 -0.47 10.55 3.11
CA PRO A 168 -0.62 11.13 1.76
C PRO A 168 0.35 12.31 1.47
N LEU A 169 1.34 12.50 2.34
CA LEU A 169 2.42 13.47 2.32
C LEU A 169 3.60 12.94 1.49
N ASN A 170 4.37 13.85 0.90
CA ASN A 170 5.64 13.48 0.28
C ASN A 170 6.71 13.20 1.36
N LYS A 171 7.85 12.61 0.96
CA LYS A 171 8.94 12.22 1.86
C LYS A 171 9.43 13.36 2.75
N THR A 172 9.65 14.54 2.17
CA THR A 172 10.09 15.73 2.89
C THR A 172 9.09 16.13 3.99
N ALA A 173 7.79 16.09 3.70
CA ALA A 173 6.78 16.46 4.67
C ALA A 173 6.72 15.49 5.86
N ILE A 174 6.93 14.18 5.64
CA ILE A 174 6.99 13.18 6.72
C ILE A 174 8.21 13.43 7.61
N ILE A 175 9.37 13.70 7.02
CA ILE A 175 10.62 13.93 7.78
C ILE A 175 10.48 15.18 8.65
N VAL A 176 10.01 16.31 8.08
CA VAL A 176 9.82 17.56 8.83
C VAL A 176 8.70 17.43 9.88
N LEU A 177 7.63 16.68 9.60
CA LEU A 177 6.60 16.40 10.61
C LEU A 177 7.17 15.55 11.75
N GLY A 178 7.96 14.53 11.41
CA GLY A 178 8.61 13.65 12.38
C GLY A 178 9.57 14.42 13.29
N SER A 179 10.42 15.29 12.73
CA SER A 179 11.34 16.14 13.50
C SER A 179 10.58 17.13 14.40
N LEU A 180 9.48 17.72 13.92
CA LEU A 180 8.62 18.60 14.71
C LEU A 180 7.97 17.85 15.88
N LEU A 181 7.43 16.66 15.64
CA LEU A 181 6.77 15.85 16.67
C LEU A 181 7.76 15.28 17.69
N ALA A 182 8.97 14.92 17.29
CA ALA A 182 10.02 14.43 18.18
C ALA A 182 10.43 15.47 19.24
N ARG A 183 10.16 16.75 19.00
CA ARG A 183 10.44 17.87 19.93
C ARG A 183 9.32 18.11 20.93
N LYS A 184 8.20 17.38 20.84
CA LYS A 184 7.04 17.56 21.70
C LYS A 184 7.10 16.63 22.90
N GLN A 185 6.95 17.20 24.10
CA GLN A 185 7.13 16.49 25.38
C GLN A 185 5.82 15.97 25.98
N SER A 186 4.66 16.41 25.47
CA SER A 186 3.34 16.05 25.99
C SER A 186 2.35 15.67 24.90
N LEU A 187 1.33 14.89 25.25
CA LEU A 187 0.22 14.58 24.33
C LEU A 187 -0.53 15.85 23.89
N ASP A 188 -0.67 16.85 24.75
CA ASP A 188 -1.32 18.13 24.43
C ASP A 188 -0.57 18.90 23.33
N ASP A 189 0.76 18.84 23.35
CA ASP A 189 1.60 19.41 22.29
C ASP A 189 1.40 18.67 20.96
N TRP A 190 1.31 17.34 21.01
CA TRP A 190 1.02 16.50 19.84
C TRP A 190 -0.36 16.80 19.26
N GLU A 191 -1.38 16.91 20.12
CA GLU A 191 -2.74 17.26 19.71
C GLU A 191 -2.82 18.67 19.10
N THR A 192 -2.01 19.60 19.60
CA THR A 192 -1.92 20.95 19.04
C THR A 192 -1.31 20.94 17.64
N VAL A 193 -0.23 20.17 17.41
CA VAL A 193 0.33 19.97 16.07
C VAL A 193 -0.69 19.32 15.14
N HIS A 194 -1.37 18.26 15.60
CA HIS A 194 -2.41 17.57 14.83
C HIS A 194 -3.57 18.51 14.45
N ARG A 195 -4.09 19.29 15.41
CA ARG A 195 -5.16 20.26 15.17
C ARG A 195 -4.73 21.32 14.17
N ASN A 196 -3.53 21.87 14.30
CA ASN A 196 -3.05 22.91 13.40
C ASN A 196 -2.76 22.37 11.99
N PHE A 197 -2.34 21.11 11.86
CA PHE A 197 -2.06 20.48 10.57
C PHE A 197 -3.33 20.07 9.81
N PHE A 198 -4.27 19.38 10.48
CA PHE A 198 -5.47 18.82 9.85
C PHE A 198 -6.68 19.77 9.85
N HIS A 199 -6.78 20.66 10.84
CA HIS A 199 -7.96 21.52 11.04
C HIS A 199 -7.63 23.02 11.02
N GLY A 200 -6.33 23.37 11.03
CA GLY A 200 -5.87 24.75 10.98
C GLY A 200 -6.20 25.38 9.64
N HIS A 201 -7.07 26.40 9.66
CA HIS A 201 -7.24 27.31 8.53
C HIS A 201 -6.03 28.25 8.50
N LEU A 202 -4.91 27.82 7.92
CA LEU A 202 -3.81 28.73 7.61
C LEU A 202 -4.29 29.69 6.52
N LYS A 203 -4.91 30.79 6.94
CA LYS A 203 -5.37 31.89 6.08
C LYS A 203 -4.17 32.37 5.26
N GLY A 204 -4.20 32.11 3.95
CA GLY A 204 -3.13 32.43 3.00
C GLY A 204 -2.64 31.27 2.13
N LEU A 205 -2.87 30.01 2.53
CA LEU A 205 -2.39 28.84 1.78
C LEU A 205 -3.46 28.14 0.92
N GLN A 206 -4.72 28.60 0.93
CA GLN A 206 -5.82 28.01 0.13
C GLN A 206 -5.53 28.00 -1.39
N GLN A 207 -4.72 28.92 -1.89
CA GLN A 207 -4.33 28.98 -3.31
C GLN A 207 -3.11 28.08 -3.66
N LEU A 208 -2.31 27.65 -2.68
CA LEU A 208 -1.09 26.84 -2.87
C LEU A 208 -1.33 25.32 -2.76
N ASP A 209 -2.58 24.91 -2.48
CA ASP A 209 -2.98 23.50 -2.26
C ASP A 209 -2.88 22.63 -3.53
N HIS A 210 -2.60 23.20 -4.70
CA HIS A 210 -2.65 22.48 -5.98
C HIS A 210 -1.38 21.68 -6.32
N GLN A 211 -0.30 21.73 -5.51
CA GLN A 211 0.87 20.88 -5.75
C GLN A 211 1.76 20.59 -4.52
N TYR A 212 1.87 21.53 -3.57
CA TYR A 212 2.76 21.42 -2.40
C TYR A 212 2.04 21.65 -1.06
N GLY A 213 0.71 21.57 -1.04
CA GLY A 213 -0.13 22.00 0.09
C GLY A 213 0.31 21.44 1.44
N ALA A 214 0.59 20.14 1.52
CA ALA A 214 0.95 19.51 2.79
C ALA A 214 2.39 19.81 3.24
N VAL A 215 3.32 19.99 2.31
CA VAL A 215 4.70 20.45 2.61
C VAL A 215 4.66 21.89 3.11
N ASN A 216 3.94 22.76 2.44
CA ASN A 216 3.86 24.17 2.85
C ASN A 216 3.22 24.29 4.23
N ARG A 217 2.18 23.50 4.53
CA ARG A 217 1.60 23.43 5.88
C ARG A 217 2.63 22.96 6.90
N ILE A 218 3.40 21.91 6.61
CA ILE A 218 4.41 21.40 7.55
C ILE A 218 5.54 22.41 7.80
N LEU A 219 6.01 23.07 6.74
CA LEU A 219 7.08 24.07 6.83
C LEU A 219 6.60 25.29 7.64
N VAL A 220 5.36 25.74 7.46
CA VAL A 220 4.78 26.81 8.28
C VAL A 220 4.68 26.41 9.74
N LEU A 221 4.27 25.18 10.05
CA LEU A 221 4.22 24.70 11.43
C LEU A 221 5.61 24.61 12.05
N SER A 222 6.58 24.05 11.32
CA SER A 222 7.97 23.95 11.78
C SER A 222 8.61 25.32 11.99
N TYR A 223 8.34 26.28 11.09
CA TYR A 223 8.79 27.67 11.22
C TYR A 223 8.13 28.41 12.40
N ASN A 224 6.84 28.18 12.64
CA ASN A 224 6.15 28.78 13.78
C ASN A 224 6.66 28.25 15.11
N ASP A 225 6.98 26.95 15.16
CA ASP A 225 7.56 26.27 16.32
C ASP A 225 9.03 26.65 16.60
N MET A 226 9.74 27.14 15.59
CA MET A 226 11.14 27.51 15.70
C MET A 226 11.35 28.66 16.72
N PRO A 227 12.37 28.59 17.59
CA PRO A 227 12.72 29.67 18.49
C PRO A 227 13.02 30.96 17.73
N TYR A 228 12.68 32.10 18.32
CA TYR A 228 12.74 33.39 17.63
C TYR A 228 14.14 33.73 17.09
N HIS A 229 15.20 33.39 17.83
CA HIS A 229 16.59 33.67 17.45
C HIS A 229 17.07 32.88 16.22
N LEU A 230 16.46 31.72 15.93
CA LEU A 230 16.81 30.90 14.75
C LEU A 230 16.12 31.36 13.46
N LYS A 231 14.98 32.06 13.57
CA LYS A 231 14.18 32.45 12.39
C LYS A 231 14.94 33.32 11.39
N PRO A 232 15.71 34.35 11.80
CA PRO A 232 16.52 35.13 10.88
C PRO A 232 17.56 34.28 10.14
N CYS A 233 18.22 33.35 10.85
CA CYS A 233 19.23 32.46 10.27
C CYS A 233 18.62 31.55 9.20
N PHE A 234 17.45 30.97 9.45
CA PHE A 234 16.74 30.14 8.47
C PHE A 234 16.29 30.97 7.25
N LEU A 235 15.70 32.16 7.48
CA LEU A 235 15.26 33.03 6.38
C LEU A 235 16.42 33.55 5.53
N TYR A 236 17.61 33.69 6.11
CA TYR A 236 18.80 34.12 5.38
C TYR A 236 19.15 33.17 4.24
N LEU A 237 18.83 31.88 4.36
CA LEU A 237 19.06 30.87 3.32
C LEU A 237 18.34 31.18 2.01
N ALA A 238 17.25 31.95 2.04
CA ALA A 238 16.51 32.37 0.85
C ALA A 238 17.30 33.33 -0.07
N HIS A 239 18.45 33.84 0.36
CA HIS A 239 19.33 34.66 -0.49
C HIS A 239 20.15 33.83 -1.47
N TYR A 240 20.31 32.53 -1.23
CA TYR A 240 21.06 31.65 -2.12
C TYR A 240 20.18 31.17 -3.28
N PRO A 241 20.73 31.04 -4.50
CA PRO A 241 20.02 30.42 -5.61
C PRO A 241 19.61 28.97 -5.31
N GLU A 242 18.65 28.46 -6.08
CA GLU A 242 18.28 27.05 -6.06
C GLU A 242 19.51 26.17 -6.34
N ASP A 243 19.61 25.05 -5.62
CA ASP A 243 20.69 24.05 -5.68
C ASP A 243 22.13 24.59 -5.42
N TRP A 244 22.25 25.76 -4.78
CA TRP A 244 23.56 26.32 -4.43
C TRP A 244 24.20 25.62 -3.22
N GLU A 245 25.46 25.21 -3.35
CA GLU A 245 26.25 24.67 -2.24
C GLU A 245 26.73 25.78 -1.30
N ILE A 246 26.33 25.72 -0.03
CA ILE A 246 26.64 26.74 0.97
C ILE A 246 27.74 26.22 1.91
N SER A 247 28.85 26.94 1.99
CA SER A 247 29.90 26.68 2.97
C SER A 247 29.40 26.97 4.39
N LYS A 248 29.40 25.95 5.28
CA LYS A 248 29.03 26.09 6.71
C LYS A 248 29.75 27.27 7.37
N LYS A 249 31.06 27.38 7.14
CA LYS A 249 31.90 28.41 7.77
C LYS A 249 31.57 29.82 7.28
N GLU A 250 31.26 29.97 6.00
CA GLU A 250 30.89 31.26 5.43
C GLU A 250 29.49 31.68 5.87
N LEU A 251 28.54 30.75 5.89
CA LEU A 251 27.18 30.97 6.37
C LEU A 251 27.16 31.49 7.81
N ILE A 252 27.92 30.85 8.72
CA ILE A 252 28.00 31.27 10.12
C ILE A 252 28.59 32.68 10.24
N ARG A 253 29.65 32.99 9.49
CA ARG A 253 30.26 34.34 9.47
C ARG A 253 29.28 35.40 8.97
N LEU A 254 28.45 35.07 7.98
CA LEU A 254 27.41 35.96 7.49
C LEU A 254 26.33 36.18 8.56
N TRP A 255 25.87 35.13 9.25
CA TRP A 255 24.92 35.30 10.36
C TRP A 255 25.46 36.16 11.51
N ILE A 256 26.77 36.06 11.81
CA ILE A 256 27.44 36.95 12.78
C ILE A 256 27.47 38.39 12.25
N ALA A 257 27.84 38.59 10.98
CA ALA A 257 27.93 39.92 10.37
C ALA A 257 26.56 40.64 10.30
N GLU A 258 25.49 39.90 10.06
CA GLU A 258 24.11 40.40 10.06
C GLU A 258 23.55 40.63 11.48
N GLY A 259 24.29 40.25 12.52
CA GLY A 259 23.91 40.41 13.92
C GLY A 259 22.84 39.43 14.40
N PHE A 260 22.59 38.33 13.67
CA PHE A 260 21.66 37.27 14.10
C PHE A 260 22.22 36.47 15.28
N ILE A 261 23.56 36.40 15.36
CA ILE A 261 24.29 35.81 16.47
C ILE A 261 24.86 36.96 17.30
N SER A 262 24.45 37.04 18.56
CA SER A 262 24.89 38.07 19.50
C SER A 262 25.69 37.46 20.65
N PRO A 263 26.66 38.20 21.23
CA PRO A 263 27.38 37.74 22.40
C PRO A 263 26.44 37.61 23.61
N LEU A 264 26.49 36.48 24.31
CA LEU A 264 25.79 36.29 25.57
C LEU A 264 26.41 37.21 26.63
N SER A 265 25.59 38.08 27.24
CA SER A 265 26.01 38.98 28.31
C SER A 265 26.53 38.18 29.50
N GLY A 266 27.85 38.12 29.69
CA GLY A 266 28.49 37.58 30.90
C GLY A 266 29.29 36.28 30.74
N SER A 267 29.49 35.76 29.54
CA SER A 267 30.38 34.61 29.28
C SER A 267 31.49 35.00 28.30
N GLU A 268 32.66 35.35 28.81
CA GLU A 268 33.86 35.69 28.00
C GLU A 268 34.47 34.47 27.27
N GLU A 269 33.91 33.27 27.43
CA GLU A 269 34.50 32.01 26.94
C GLU A 269 33.83 31.39 25.69
N ILE A 270 32.66 31.88 25.25
CA ILE A 270 31.94 31.27 24.11
C ILE A 270 32.19 32.07 22.83
N LEU A 271 32.75 31.43 21.80
CA LEU A 271 32.94 32.06 20.49
C LEU A 271 31.60 32.20 19.77
N MET A 272 31.40 33.30 19.04
CA MET A 272 30.18 33.50 18.25
C MET A 272 30.02 32.43 17.18
N GLU A 273 31.13 31.90 16.68
CA GLU A 273 31.16 30.75 15.77
C GLU A 273 30.54 29.51 16.41
N ASP A 274 30.82 29.22 17.69
CA ASP A 274 30.24 28.07 18.40
C ASP A 274 28.72 28.20 18.53
N VAL A 275 28.23 29.41 18.81
CA VAL A 275 26.79 29.71 18.83
C VAL A 275 26.17 29.52 17.44
N GLY A 276 26.87 29.95 16.39
CA GLY A 276 26.44 29.75 15.01
C GLY A 276 26.41 28.27 14.60
N GLU A 277 27.35 27.46 15.09
CA GLU A 277 27.34 26.02 14.88
C GLU A 277 26.12 25.37 15.54
N GLN A 278 25.82 25.72 16.79
CA GLN A 278 24.64 25.23 17.49
C GLN A 278 23.33 25.61 16.77
N PHE A 279 23.25 26.82 16.23
CA PHE A 279 22.07 27.24 15.47
C PHE A 279 21.92 26.43 14.18
N LEU A 280 23.01 26.18 13.46
CA LEU A 280 22.99 25.37 12.25
C LEU A 280 22.61 23.92 12.57
N GLU A 281 23.18 23.34 13.63
CA GLU A 281 22.83 21.99 14.11
C GLU A 281 21.35 21.89 14.45
N GLU A 282 20.77 22.90 15.12
CA GLU A 282 19.34 22.87 15.42
C GLU A 282 18.48 22.92 14.14
N LEU A 283 18.90 23.66 13.10
CA LEU A 283 18.19 23.68 11.81
C LEU A 283 18.28 22.33 11.07
N ILE A 284 19.41 21.64 11.19
CA ILE A 284 19.62 20.28 10.67
C ILE A 284 18.73 19.29 11.43
N ASP A 285 18.68 19.38 12.75
CA ASP A 285 17.84 18.52 13.60
C ASP A 285 16.33 18.77 13.38
N ARG A 286 15.95 19.98 12.94
CA ARG A 286 14.58 20.28 12.48
C ARG A 286 14.30 19.75 11.08
N SER A 287 15.31 19.16 10.42
CA SER A 287 15.26 18.70 9.02
C SER A 287 14.90 19.82 8.03
N LEU A 288 15.25 21.06 8.38
CA LEU A 288 15.06 22.24 7.53
C LEU A 288 16.30 22.57 6.69
N VAL A 289 17.46 22.02 7.07
CA VAL A 289 18.73 22.10 6.33
C VAL A 289 19.31 20.69 6.17
N GLN A 290 19.94 20.41 5.03
CA GLN A 290 20.59 19.13 4.74
C GLN A 290 22.09 19.35 4.50
N VAL A 291 22.90 18.39 4.93
CA VAL A 291 24.35 18.37 4.72
C VAL A 291 24.66 17.22 3.76
N TRP A 292 25.54 17.48 2.79
CA TRP A 292 25.94 16.55 1.74
C TRP A 292 27.44 16.28 1.82
#